data_AF-A0A8H6AE98-F1
#
_entry.id   AF-A0A8H6AE98-F1
#
_cell.length_a   1.000
_cell.length_b   1.000
_cell.length_c   1.000
_cell.angle_alpha   90.00
_cell.angle_beta   90.00
_cell.angle_gamma   90.00
#
_symmetry.space_group_name_H-M   'P 1'
#
loop_
_entity.id
_entity.type
_entity.pdbx_description
1 polymer ?
#
loop_
_entity_poly.entity_id
_entity_poly.type
_entity_poly.pdbx_seq_one_letter_code
_entity_poly.pdbx_strand_id
1 'polypeptide(L)'
;MTATLGISIESIQTVAPQLEALEAERAPAGQLVRQTRQITTKVLAQRIIGNAFNFLASFASSDQDAVPLKAFRDWWTKFERKVDIDPTFLEREDPSASG
;
A
#
# COMPACT_ATOMS: atom_id res chain seq x y z
N MET A 1 -0.04 12.88 19.02
CA MET A 1 1.14 12.04 19.31
C MET A 1 1.90 11.89 18.00
N THR A 2 3.06 12.52 17.86
CA THR A 2 3.86 12.48 16.62
C THR A 2 5.14 11.70 16.91
N ALA A 3 5.40 10.63 16.16
CA ALA A 3 6.65 9.89 16.22
C ALA A 3 7.59 10.43 15.14
N THR A 4 8.83 10.74 15.53
CA THR A 4 9.87 11.22 14.62
C THR A 4 10.79 10.05 14.29
N LEU A 5 10.89 9.69 13.01
CA LEU A 5 11.78 8.62 12.53
C LEU A 5 13.01 9.25 11.87
N GLY A 6 14.18 9.12 12.50
CA GLY A 6 15.46 9.49 11.91
C GLY A 6 16.04 8.30 11.15
N ILE A 7 16.33 8.47 9.86
CA ILE A 7 17.04 7.47 9.05
C ILE A 7 18.41 8.07 8.73
N SER A 8 19.45 7.49 9.33
CA SER A 8 20.85 7.81 9.01
C SER A 8 21.37 6.74 8.05
N ILE A 9 22.03 7.16 6.97
CA ILE A 9 22.69 6.26 6.03
C ILE A 9 24.16 6.17 6.44
N GLU A 10 24.58 5.00 6.91
CA GLU A 10 25.96 4.70 7.28
C GLU A 10 26.53 3.63 6.36
N SER A 11 27.87 3.57 6.28
CA SER A 11 28.55 2.55 5.47
C SER A 11 28.38 1.17 6.11
N ILE A 12 28.28 0.13 5.27
CA ILE A 12 28.09 -1.26 5.72
C ILE A 12 29.18 -1.74 6.69
N GLN A 13 30.38 -1.17 6.58
CA GLN A 13 31.51 -1.48 7.46
C GLN A 13 31.27 -1.02 8.91
N THR A 14 30.47 0.02 9.10
CA THR A 14 30.09 0.55 10.42
C THR A 14 28.87 -0.18 10.99
N VAL A 15 27.97 -0.63 10.11
CA VAL A 15 26.67 -1.22 10.49
C VAL A 15 26.78 -2.72 10.83
N ALA A 16 27.64 -3.47 10.13
CA ALA A 16 27.82 -4.90 10.37
C ALA A 16 28.18 -5.28 11.82
N PRO A 17 29.19 -4.68 12.48
CA PRO A 17 29.52 -5.02 13.86
C PRO A 17 28.44 -4.58 14.87
N GLN A 18 27.66 -3.55 14.56
CA GLN A 18 26.56 -3.08 15.40
C GLN A 18 25.35 -4.04 15.32
N LEU A 19 25.05 -4.56 14.13
CA LEU A 19 24.05 -5.62 13.94
C LEU A 19 24.43 -6.88 14.71
N GLU A 20 25.69 -7.30 14.63
CA GLU A 20 26.18 -8.51 15.28
C GLU A 20 26.15 -8.39 16.81
N ALA A 21 26.44 -7.20 17.35
CA ALA A 21 26.28 -6.90 18.78
C ALA A 21 24.80 -6.91 19.23
N LEU A 22 23.90 -6.35 18.42
CA LEU A 22 22.45 -6.36 18.68
C LEU A 22 21.84 -7.77 18.60
N GLU A 23 22.37 -8.63 17.72
CA GLU A 23 21.98 -10.04 17.65
C GLU A 23 22.48 -10.82 18.87
N ALA A 24 23.67 -10.49 19.40
CA ALA A 24 24.23 -11.11 20.59
C ALA A 24 23.47 -10.72 21.89
N GLU A 25 22.90 -9.52 21.97
CA GLU A 25 22.04 -9.11 23.10
C GLU A 25 20.63 -9.74 23.06
N ARG A 26 20.31 -10.50 22.02
CA ARG A 26 18.96 -11.01 21.75
C ARG A 26 18.70 -12.41 22.33
N ALA A 27 18.77 -12.54 23.66
CA ALA A 27 18.12 -13.62 24.41
C ALA A 27 16.62 -13.30 24.61
N PRO A 28 15.73 -14.28 24.93
CA PRO A 28 14.34 -14.26 24.48
C PRO A 28 13.45 -13.32 25.32
N ALA A 29 13.39 -12.06 24.93
CA ALA A 29 12.37 -11.13 25.38
C ALA A 29 11.88 -10.32 24.18
N GLY A 30 10.61 -10.52 23.83
CA GLY A 30 9.91 -9.72 22.82
C GLY A 30 10.03 -10.29 21.42
N GLN A 31 9.02 -11.07 21.03
CA GLN A 31 8.65 -11.20 19.63
C GLN A 31 8.65 -9.79 19.01
N LEU A 32 9.50 -9.56 18.02
CA LEU A 32 9.24 -8.49 17.06
C LEU A 32 7.97 -8.91 16.33
N VAL A 33 6.83 -8.58 16.91
CA VAL A 33 5.57 -8.58 16.20
C VAL A 33 5.79 -7.58 15.09
N ARG A 34 6.00 -8.08 13.87
CA ARG A 34 5.92 -7.26 12.66
C ARG A 34 4.62 -6.49 12.81
N GLN A 35 4.70 -5.18 13.01
CA GLN A 35 3.54 -4.34 13.23
C GLN A 35 2.72 -4.41 11.95
N THR A 36 1.82 -5.39 11.86
CA THR A 36 0.87 -5.53 10.77
C THR A 36 0.03 -4.28 10.87
N ARG A 37 0.30 -3.29 10.01
CA ARG A 37 -0.53 -2.11 9.89
C ARG A 37 -1.95 -2.63 9.67
N GLN A 38 -2.80 -2.53 10.69
CA GLN A 38 -4.18 -2.96 10.58
C GLN A 38 -4.85 -2.03 9.58
N ILE A 39 -5.02 -2.51 8.35
CA ILE A 39 -5.72 -1.75 7.33
C ILE A 39 -7.19 -1.79 7.70
N THR A 40 -7.73 -0.62 8.01
CA THR A 40 -9.14 -0.49 8.37
C THR A 40 -10.03 -0.69 7.15
N THR A 41 -11.26 -1.17 7.35
CA THR A 41 -12.28 -1.25 6.30
C THR A 41 -12.49 0.10 5.59
N LYS A 42 -12.34 1.21 6.33
CA LYS A 42 -12.39 2.56 5.75
C LYS A 42 -11.30 2.78 4.71
N VAL A 43 -10.06 2.39 5.02
CA VAL A 43 -8.93 2.51 4.09
C VAL A 43 -9.14 1.63 2.86
N LEU A 44 -9.63 0.39 3.05
CA LEU A 44 -9.97 -0.49 1.93
C LEU A 44 -11.05 0.15 1.04
N ALA A 45 -12.13 0.66 1.62
CA ALA A 45 -13.20 1.33 0.85
C ALA A 45 -12.66 2.53 0.07
N GLN A 46 -11.82 3.37 0.68
CA GLN A 46 -11.18 4.51 0.01
C GLN A 46 -10.31 4.07 -1.16
N ARG A 47 -9.57 2.96 -1.02
CA ARG A 47 -8.73 2.41 -2.08
C ARG A 47 -9.53 1.81 -3.23
N ILE A 48 -10.65 1.14 -2.93
CA ILE A 48 -11.58 0.64 -3.95
C ILE A 48 -12.09 1.81 -4.81
N ILE A 49 -12.56 2.87 -4.17
CA ILE A 49 -13.07 4.05 -4.89
C ILE A 49 -11.96 4.78 -5.65
N GLY A 50 -10.77 4.95 -5.06
CA GLY A 50 -9.63 5.57 -5.75
C GLY A 50 -9.21 4.78 -6.99
N ASN A 51 -9.15 3.45 -6.91
CA ASN A 51 -8.84 2.60 -8.05
C ASN A 51 -9.88 2.71 -9.17
N ALA A 52 -11.17 2.72 -8.80
CA ALA A 52 -12.27 2.92 -9.74
C ALA A 52 -12.14 4.27 -10.44
N PHE A 53 -11.95 5.34 -9.68
CA PHE A 53 -11.84 6.70 -10.21
C PHE A 53 -10.67 6.82 -11.19
N ASN A 54 -9.47 6.33 -10.83
CA ASN A 54 -8.30 6.37 -11.70
C ASN A 54 -8.54 5.66 -13.04
N PHE A 55 -9.25 4.53 -13.04
CA PHE A 55 -9.60 3.84 -14.27
C PHE A 55 -10.63 4.63 -15.09
N LEU A 56 -11.72 5.07 -14.46
CA LEU A 56 -12.84 5.70 -15.15
C LEU A 56 -12.52 7.12 -15.64
N ALA A 57 -11.63 7.83 -14.94
CA ALA A 57 -11.14 9.14 -15.36
C ALA A 57 -10.45 9.10 -16.74
N SER A 58 -9.83 7.97 -17.12
CA SER A 58 -9.25 7.81 -18.46
C SER A 58 -10.29 7.82 -19.59
N PHE A 59 -11.57 7.61 -19.28
CA PHE A 59 -12.67 7.63 -20.25
C PHE A 59 -13.42 8.97 -20.28
N ALA A 60 -13.20 9.84 -19.28
CA ALA A 60 -13.76 11.18 -19.26
C ALA A 60 -12.95 12.06 -20.24
N SER A 61 -13.34 12.06 -21.51
CA SER A 61 -12.90 13.09 -22.45
C SER A 61 -13.65 14.38 -22.16
N SER A 62 -12.95 15.51 -22.29
CA SER A 62 -13.29 16.88 -21.87
C SER A 62 -14.67 17.44 -22.26
N ASP A 63 -15.44 16.75 -23.10
CA ASP A 63 -16.78 17.19 -23.54
C ASP A 63 -17.95 16.47 -22.86
N GLN A 64 -17.70 15.41 -22.08
CA GLN A 64 -18.76 14.70 -21.36
C GLN A 64 -18.31 14.21 -19.98
N ASP A 65 -18.91 14.76 -18.92
CA ASP A 65 -18.77 14.32 -17.53
C ASP A 65 -19.43 12.93 -17.27
N ALA A 66 -19.86 12.24 -18.32
CA ALA A 66 -20.56 10.97 -18.23
C ALA A 66 -19.61 9.79 -18.50
N VAL A 67 -19.44 8.91 -17.51
CA VAL A 67 -18.72 7.65 -17.68
C VAL A 67 -19.65 6.61 -18.32
N PRO A 68 -19.28 5.97 -19.45
CA PRO A 68 -20.10 4.92 -20.05
C PRO A 68 -20.27 3.74 -19.09
N LEU A 69 -21.51 3.26 -18.89
CA LEU A 69 -21.80 2.10 -18.03
C LEU A 69 -21.01 0.85 -18.42
N LYS A 70 -20.65 0.69 -19.70
CA LYS A 70 -19.80 -0.41 -20.16
C LYS A 70 -18.39 -0.34 -19.57
N ALA A 71 -17.79 0.86 -19.49
CA ALA A 71 -16.46 1.03 -18.92
C ALA A 71 -16.42 0.62 -17.44
N PHE A 72 -17.46 0.98 -16.68
CA PHE A 72 -17.59 0.57 -15.29
C PHE A 72 -17.70 -0.96 -15.14
N ARG A 73 -18.52 -1.64 -15.95
CA ARG A 73 -18.63 -3.11 -15.92
C ARG A 73 -17.32 -3.81 -16.29
N ASP A 74 -16.63 -3.29 -17.30
CA ASP A 74 -15.33 -3.82 -17.73
C ASP A 74 -14.28 -3.66 -16.63
N TRP A 75 -14.29 -2.54 -15.90
CA TRP A 75 -13.47 -2.35 -14.70
C TRP A 75 -13.82 -3.34 -13.60
N TRP A 76 -15.11 -3.45 -13.24
CA TRP A 76 -15.59 -4.32 -12.17
C TRP A 76 -15.15 -5.77 -12.37
N THR A 77 -15.30 -6.28 -13.61
CA THR A 77 -14.88 -7.64 -13.97
C THR A 77 -13.37 -7.87 -13.75
N LYS A 78 -12.54 -6.87 -14.07
CA LYS A 78 -11.08 -6.93 -13.84
C LYS A 78 -10.74 -6.81 -12.36
N PHE A 79 -11.47 -5.97 -11.64
CA PHE A 79 -11.30 -5.74 -10.21
C PHE A 79 -11.59 -7.03 -9.42
N GLU A 80 -12.75 -7.66 -9.64
CA GLU A 80 -13.12 -8.92 -8.99
C GLU A 80 -12.07 -10.01 -9.21
N ARG A 81 -11.66 -10.21 -10.47
CA ARG A 81 -10.62 -11.20 -10.80
C ARG A 81 -9.30 -10.92 -10.07
N LYS A 82 -8.94 -9.65 -9.87
CA LYS A 82 -7.71 -9.27 -9.18
C LYS A 82 -7.81 -9.47 -7.66
N VAL A 83 -8.99 -9.20 -7.07
CA VAL A 83 -9.29 -9.53 -5.67
C VAL A 83 -9.19 -11.04 -5.44
N ASP A 84 -9.77 -11.85 -6.32
CA ASP A 84 -9.73 -13.32 -6.19
C ASP A 84 -8.30 -13.88 -6.27
N ILE A 85 -7.47 -13.29 -7.13
CA ILE A 85 -6.09 -13.74 -7.34
C ILE A 85 -5.14 -13.25 -6.23
N ASP A 86 -5.24 -11.97 -5.84
CA ASP A 86 -4.35 -11.36 -4.85
C ASP A 86 -5.10 -10.26 -4.08
N PRO A 87 -5.82 -10.58 -2.99
CA PRO A 87 -6.54 -9.58 -2.19
C PRO A 87 -5.62 -8.50 -1.60
N THR A 88 -4.33 -8.82 -1.41
CA THR A 88 -3.35 -7.91 -0.80
C THR A 88 -3.01 -6.73 -1.71
N PHE A 89 -3.43 -6.73 -2.98
CA PHE A 89 -3.26 -5.56 -3.85
C PHE A 89 -3.99 -4.32 -3.32
N LEU A 90 -5.12 -4.48 -2.62
CA LEU A 90 -5.82 -3.39 -1.94
C LEU A 90 -5.05 -2.89 -0.73
N GLU A 91 -4.06 -3.64 -0.26
CA GLU A 91 -3.20 -3.30 0.87
C GLU A 91 -1.94 -2.55 0.44
N ARG A 92 -1.59 -2.60 -0.84
CA ARG A 92 -0.48 -1.85 -1.44
C ARG A 92 -0.95 -0.44 -1.78
N GLU A 93 -0.17 0.57 -1.40
CA GLU A 93 -0.44 1.96 -1.83
C GLU A 93 -0.28 2.03 -3.35
N ASP A 94 -1.24 2.65 -4.03
CA ASP A 94 -1.15 2.89 -5.47
C ASP A 94 -0.01 3.90 -5.69
N PRO A 95 1.08 3.57 -6.41
CA PRO A 95 2.22 4.47 -6.58
C PRO A 95 1.88 5.77 -7.32
N SER A 96 0.71 5.83 -7.95
CA SER A 96 0.12 7.00 -8.61
C SER A 96 -0.69 7.92 -7.69
N ALA A 97 -0.95 7.51 -6.43
CA ALA A 97 -1.71 8.32 -5.45
C ALA A 97 -0.82 9.24 -4.59
N SER A 98 0.51 9.16 -4.75
CA SER A 98 1.46 10.10 -4.14
C SER A 98 1.81 11.18 -5.16
N GLY A 99 0.92 12.15 -5.30
CA GLY A 99 1.09 13.40 -6.05
C GLY A 99 0.63 14.57 -5.21
#